data_AF-A0A251TBB3-F1
#
_entry.id   AF-A0A251TBB3-F1
#
_cell.length_a   1.000
_cell.length_b   1.000
_cell.length_c   1.000
_cell.angle_alpha   90.00
_cell.angle_beta   90.00
_cell.angle_gamma   90.00
#
_symmetry.space_group_name_H-M   'P 1'
#
loop_
_entity.id
_entity.type
_entity.pdbx_description
1 polymer ?
#
loop_
_entity_poly.entity_id
_entity_poly.type
_entity_poly.pdbx_seq_one_letter_code
_entity_poly.pdbx_strand_id
1 'polypeptide(L)'
;MYTTHFTDKECLILKPGFVIPEEWIIMRAPRVNDLYVLDMSVATTTTGQAHCFVSRATEKESRLWHRKMGHIHLRKMNHLVHNDLVTGVNIKSFHLEGECISFVLKANRRKSHTLQSKSIQSQDPWRDFTWICLVR
;
A
#
# COMPACT_ATOMS: atom_id res chain seq x y z
N MET A 1 25.82 -20.13 21.47
CA MET A 1 25.48 -19.15 20.39
C MET A 1 24.71 -18.02 21.04
N TYR A 2 25.06 -16.76 20.75
CA TYR A 2 24.34 -15.59 21.28
C TYR A 2 23.09 -15.34 20.43
N THR A 3 22.02 -14.84 21.05
CA THR A 3 20.79 -14.43 20.35
C THR A 3 20.79 -12.92 20.20
N THR A 4 20.38 -12.42 19.03
CA THR A 4 20.32 -10.99 18.75
C THR A 4 18.86 -10.53 18.66
N HIS A 5 18.53 -9.42 19.32
CA HIS A 5 17.21 -8.81 19.26
C HIS A 5 17.34 -7.37 18.74
N PHE A 6 16.57 -7.04 17.71
CA PHE A 6 16.58 -5.72 17.09
C PHE A 6 15.36 -4.92 17.54
N THR A 7 15.60 -3.69 17.99
CA THR A 7 14.54 -2.70 18.26
C THR A 7 14.58 -1.59 17.22
N ASP A 8 13.69 -0.60 17.34
CA ASP A 8 13.70 0.60 16.49
C ASP A 8 14.94 1.49 16.72
N LYS A 9 15.65 1.31 17.85
CA LYS A 9 16.75 2.19 18.27
C LYS A 9 18.10 1.50 18.38
N GLU A 10 18.14 0.20 18.69
CA GLU A 10 19.39 -0.50 18.96
C GLU A 10 19.32 -2.00 18.69
N CYS A 11 20.49 -2.65 18.75
CA CYS A 11 20.68 -4.08 18.59
C CYS A 11 21.21 -4.65 19.89
N LEU A 12 20.45 -5.56 20.51
CA LEU A 12 20.78 -6.17 21.80
C LEU A 12 21.34 -7.58 21.58
N ILE A 13 22.54 -7.85 22.12
CA ILE A 13 23.14 -9.18 22.14
C ILE A 13 22.80 -9.84 23.49
N LEU A 14 21.96 -10.85 23.45
CA LEU A 14 21.44 -11.53 24.64
C LEU A 14 22.41 -12.63 25.09
N LYS A 15 22.49 -12.84 26.41
CA LYS A 15 23.33 -13.90 27.00
C LYS A 15 22.90 -15.27 26.48
N PRO A 16 23.85 -16.23 26.32
CA PRO A 16 23.51 -17.60 25.93
C PRO A 16 22.54 -18.23 26.94
N GLY A 17 21.52 -18.93 26.44
CA GLY A 17 20.48 -19.55 27.26
C GLY A 17 19.28 -18.63 27.58
N PHE A 18 19.30 -17.37 27.16
CA PHE A 18 18.11 -16.52 27.20
C PHE A 18 17.07 -17.04 26.19
N VAL A 19 15.87 -17.38 26.69
CA VAL A 19 14.74 -17.85 25.88
C VAL A 19 13.66 -16.77 25.91
N ILE A 20 13.17 -16.38 24.73
CA ILE A 20 12.04 -15.45 24.61
C ILE A 20 10.75 -16.23 24.91
N PRO A 21 9.92 -15.81 25.88
CA PRO A 21 8.65 -16.48 26.17
C PRO A 21 7.71 -16.47 24.96
N GLU A 22 6.95 -17.55 24.76
CA GLU A 22 6.13 -17.71 23.55
C GLU A 22 4.96 -16.75 23.47
N GLU A 23 4.44 -16.34 24.63
CA GLU A 23 3.41 -15.32 24.75
C GLU A 23 3.85 -13.94 24.21
N TRP A 24 5.16 -13.69 24.07
CA TRP A 24 5.68 -12.44 23.51
C TRP A 24 5.95 -12.52 22.01
N ILE A 25 5.86 -13.73 21.41
CA ILE A 25 6.15 -13.94 20.00
C ILE A 25 4.86 -13.91 19.20
N ILE A 26 4.63 -12.80 18.49
CA ILE A 26 3.45 -12.63 17.63
C ILE A 26 3.58 -13.46 16.34
N MET A 27 4.79 -13.55 15.77
CA MET A 27 5.04 -14.28 14.54
C MET A 27 6.46 -14.88 14.52
N ARG A 28 6.62 -15.96 13.74
CA ARG A 28 7.91 -16.57 13.44
C ARG A 28 8.18 -16.50 11.95
N ALA A 29 9.39 -16.10 11.59
CA ALA A 29 9.88 -16.14 10.23
C ALA A 29 11.14 -17.02 10.18
N PRO A 30 11.06 -18.29 9.78
CA PRO A 30 12.25 -19.12 9.64
C PRO A 30 13.21 -18.50 8.61
N ARG A 31 14.50 -18.55 8.93
CA ARG A 31 15.56 -18.13 8.02
C ARG A 31 15.90 -19.29 7.10
N VAL A 32 15.79 -19.08 5.79
CA VAL A 32 16.23 -20.00 4.75
C VAL A 32 17.33 -19.29 3.97
N ASN A 33 18.56 -19.78 4.07
CA ASN A 33 19.77 -19.09 3.60
C ASN A 33 19.91 -17.70 4.27
N ASP A 34 19.77 -16.63 3.49
CA ASP A 34 19.85 -15.23 3.94
C ASP A 34 18.49 -14.52 3.96
N LEU A 35 17.40 -15.25 3.67
CA LEU A 35 16.05 -14.69 3.66
C LEU A 35 15.26 -15.14 4.89
N TYR A 36 14.56 -14.20 5.51
CA TYR A 36 13.51 -14.51 6.49
C TYR A 36 12.19 -14.70 5.74
N VAL A 37 11.63 -15.90 5.81
CA VAL A 37 10.36 -16.22 5.15
C VAL A 37 9.24 -15.98 6.15
N LEU A 38 8.37 -15.00 5.88
CA LEU A 38 7.20 -14.71 6.71
C LEU A 38 5.96 -15.33 6.09
N ASP A 39 5.40 -16.34 6.75
CA ASP A 39 4.12 -16.93 6.35
C ASP A 39 2.97 -16.30 7.15
N MET A 40 2.22 -15.41 6.49
CA MET A 40 1.08 -14.71 7.09
C MET A 40 -0.10 -15.64 7.38
N SER A 41 -0.19 -16.80 6.72
CA SER A 41 -1.26 -17.78 6.96
C SER A 41 -1.09 -18.46 8.32
N VAL A 42 0.15 -18.76 8.71
CA VAL A 42 0.48 -19.33 10.02
C VAL A 42 0.25 -18.31 11.14
N ALA A 43 0.57 -17.04 10.90
CA ALA A 43 0.29 -15.95 11.86
C ALA A 43 -1.21 -15.79 12.18
N THR A 44 -2.08 -16.05 11.20
CA THR A 44 -3.54 -15.99 11.40
C THR A 44 -4.06 -17.19 12.20
N THR A 45 -3.39 -18.34 12.13
CA THR A 45 -3.83 -19.57 12.80
C THR A 45 -3.46 -19.66 14.28
N THR A 46 -2.37 -19.05 14.74
CA THR A 46 -1.88 -19.22 16.11
C THR A 46 -2.68 -18.42 17.15
N THR A 47 -3.16 -17.22 16.81
CA THR A 47 -3.94 -16.37 17.73
C THR A 47 -5.44 -16.36 17.41
N GLY A 48 -5.87 -17.00 16.32
CA GLY A 48 -7.25 -16.94 15.82
C GLY A 48 -7.70 -15.52 15.40
N GLN A 49 -6.80 -14.54 15.48
CA GLN A 49 -7.03 -13.16 15.10
C GLN A 49 -6.17 -12.85 13.89
N ALA A 50 -6.80 -12.37 12.82
CA ALA A 50 -6.05 -11.77 11.73
C ALA A 50 -5.34 -10.51 12.23
N HIS A 51 -4.04 -10.62 12.55
CA HIS A 51 -3.19 -9.47 12.77
C HIS A 51 -2.99 -8.76 11.43
N CYS A 52 -3.91 -7.85 11.15
CA CYS A 52 -3.90 -6.99 9.98
C CYS A 52 -2.78 -5.95 10.16
N PHE A 53 -1.58 -6.23 9.61
CA PHE A 53 -0.46 -5.27 9.55
C PHE A 53 -0.70 -4.11 8.58
N VAL A 54 -1.92 -4.01 8.05
CA VAL A 54 -2.29 -3.02 7.06
C VAL A 54 -2.48 -1.67 7.77
N SER A 55 -1.54 -0.77 7.54
CA SER A 55 -1.57 0.58 8.11
C SER A 55 -2.39 1.54 7.22
N ARG A 56 -2.72 2.70 7.80
CA ARG A 56 -3.21 3.84 7.01
C ARG A 56 -2.04 4.37 6.18
N ALA A 57 -2.30 4.71 4.92
CA ALA A 57 -1.28 5.28 4.05
C ALA A 57 -0.74 6.57 4.65
N THR A 58 0.58 6.74 4.53
CA THR A 58 1.17 8.07 4.62
C THR A 58 0.61 8.98 3.52
N GLU A 59 0.74 10.28 3.69
CA GLU A 59 0.28 11.24 2.68
C GLU A 59 1.02 11.04 1.34
N LYS A 60 2.32 10.74 1.40
CA LYS A 60 3.15 10.45 0.22
C LYS A 60 2.63 9.22 -0.55
N GLU A 61 2.32 8.14 0.16
CA GLU A 61 1.73 6.94 -0.44
C GLU A 61 0.34 7.21 -1.00
N SER A 62 -0.48 7.98 -0.28
CA SER A 62 -1.82 8.37 -0.74
C SER A 62 -1.75 9.17 -2.04
N ARG A 63 -0.80 10.11 -2.18
CA ARG A 63 -0.56 10.85 -3.43
C ARG A 63 -0.10 9.94 -4.57
N LEU A 64 0.76 8.96 -4.29
CA LEU A 64 1.21 7.99 -5.30
C LEU A 64 0.05 7.14 -5.81
N TRP A 65 -0.76 6.58 -4.89
CA TRP A 65 -1.94 5.80 -5.26
C TRP A 65 -3.00 6.64 -5.95
N HIS A 66 -3.18 7.91 -5.58
CA HIS A 66 -4.08 8.83 -6.27
C HIS A 66 -3.69 8.99 -7.75
N ARG A 67 -2.38 9.09 -8.05
CA ARG A 67 -1.89 9.13 -9.44
C ARG A 67 -2.08 7.77 -10.14
N LYS A 68 -1.72 6.66 -9.49
CA LYS A 68 -1.89 5.30 -10.05
C LYS A 68 -3.35 4.97 -10.38
N MET A 69 -4.28 5.42 -9.54
CA MET A 69 -5.72 5.21 -9.71
C MET A 69 -6.39 6.27 -10.61
N GLY A 70 -5.62 7.09 -11.34
CA GLY A 70 -6.16 8.01 -12.35
C GLY A 70 -6.82 9.28 -11.78
N HIS A 71 -6.35 9.77 -10.64
CA HIS A 71 -6.85 10.97 -9.96
C HIS A 71 -8.31 10.88 -9.51
N ILE A 72 -8.78 9.68 -9.14
CA ILE A 72 -10.12 9.51 -8.58
C ILE A 72 -10.21 10.13 -7.17
N HIS A 73 -11.42 10.50 -6.78
CA HIS A 73 -11.70 11.13 -5.49
C HIS A 73 -11.30 10.23 -4.31
N LEU A 74 -10.75 10.81 -3.24
CA LEU A 74 -10.26 10.07 -2.08
C LEU A 74 -11.31 9.13 -1.47
N ARG A 75 -12.56 9.59 -1.33
CA ARG A 75 -13.67 8.72 -0.87
C ARG A 75 -13.85 7.48 -1.75
N LYS A 76 -13.66 7.63 -3.07
CA LYS A 76 -13.77 6.51 -4.01
C LYS A 76 -12.58 5.57 -3.86
N MET A 77 -11.36 6.09 -3.67
CA MET A 77 -10.19 5.26 -3.37
C MET A 77 -10.40 4.42 -2.10
N ASN A 78 -10.88 5.05 -1.02
CA ASN A 78 -11.17 4.35 0.23
C ASN A 78 -12.29 3.31 0.09
N HIS A 79 -13.33 3.62 -0.69
CA HIS A 79 -14.38 2.65 -1.00
C HIS A 79 -13.83 1.43 -1.77
N LEU A 80 -12.95 1.65 -2.75
CA LEU A 80 -12.35 0.56 -3.52
C LEU A 80 -11.52 -0.37 -2.63
N VAL A 81 -10.69 0.19 -1.75
CA VAL A 81 -9.85 -0.58 -0.82
C VAL A 81 -10.69 -1.31 0.22
N HIS A 82 -11.69 -0.66 0.80
CA HIS A 82 -12.53 -1.27 1.85
C HIS A 82 -13.39 -2.44 1.32
N ASN A 83 -13.71 -2.46 0.03
CA ASN A 83 -14.51 -3.52 -0.58
C ASN A 83 -13.67 -4.51 -1.38
N ASP A 84 -12.34 -4.51 -1.18
CA ASP A 84 -11.40 -5.40 -1.87
C ASP A 84 -11.50 -5.35 -3.41
N LEU A 85 -11.92 -4.20 -3.95
CA LEU A 85 -12.11 -3.97 -5.40
C LEU A 85 -10.80 -3.61 -6.12
N VAL A 86 -9.67 -3.60 -5.40
CA VAL A 86 -8.34 -3.30 -5.90
C VAL A 86 -7.32 -4.27 -5.33
N THR A 87 -6.59 -4.96 -6.21
CA THR A 87 -5.52 -5.89 -5.82
C THR A 87 -4.18 -5.17 -5.67
N GLY A 88 -3.32 -5.66 -4.77
CA GLY A 88 -1.95 -5.13 -4.60
C GLY A 88 -1.85 -3.84 -3.78
N VAL A 89 -2.92 -3.44 -3.11
CA VAL A 89 -2.92 -2.33 -2.14
C VAL A 89 -2.83 -2.91 -0.74
N ASN A 90 -1.65 -2.85 -0.11
CA ASN A 90 -1.48 -3.24 1.29
C ASN A 90 -1.68 -2.05 2.25
N ILE A 91 -2.79 -1.33 2.07
CA ILE A 91 -3.12 -0.10 2.80
C ILE A 91 -4.59 -0.15 3.19
N LYS A 92 -4.93 0.23 4.43
CA LYS A 92 -6.30 0.15 4.97
C LYS A 92 -7.16 1.34 4.54
N SER A 93 -6.54 2.52 4.47
CA SER A 93 -7.19 3.74 4.01
C SER A 93 -6.17 4.77 3.57
N PHE A 94 -6.60 5.64 2.67
CA PHE A 94 -5.85 6.78 2.17
C PHE A 94 -6.25 8.06 2.90
N HIS A 95 -5.27 8.95 3.06
CA HIS A 95 -5.47 10.29 3.58
C HIS A 95 -4.61 11.28 2.81
N LEU A 96 -5.23 12.35 2.32
CA LEU A 96 -4.56 13.49 1.70
C LEU A 96 -5.03 14.77 2.39
N GLU A 97 -4.09 15.63 2.76
CA GLU A 97 -4.38 17.00 3.16
C GLU A 97 -4.31 17.90 1.91
N GLY A 98 -5.41 18.61 1.64
CA GLY A 98 -5.54 19.49 0.47
C GLY A 98 -6.01 18.79 -0.81
N GLU A 99 -6.48 19.61 -1.77
CA GLU A 99 -6.96 19.12 -3.06
C GLU A 99 -5.81 18.89 -4.04
N CYS A 100 -5.89 17.81 -4.82
CA CYS A 100 -4.93 17.61 -5.91
C CYS A 100 -5.18 18.65 -7.01
N ILE A 101 -4.23 19.56 -7.23
CA ILE A 101 -4.34 20.64 -8.23
C ILE A 101 -4.73 20.11 -9.62
N SER A 102 -4.19 18.95 -10.03
CA SER A 102 -4.54 18.32 -11.31
C SER A 102 -6.00 17.82 -11.39
N PHE A 103 -6.58 17.40 -10.25
CA PHE A 103 -8.00 17.06 -10.16
C PHE A 103 -8.87 18.31 -10.27
N VAL A 104 -8.52 19.39 -9.57
CA VAL A 104 -9.22 20.68 -9.62
C VAL A 104 -9.21 21.26 -11.04
N LEU A 105 -8.07 21.21 -11.72
CA LEU A 105 -7.96 21.65 -13.12
C LEU A 105 -8.81 20.80 -14.07
N LYS A 106 -8.91 19.47 -13.86
CA LYS A 106 -9.80 18.59 -14.64
C LYS A 106 -11.29 18.85 -14.34
N ALA A 107 -11.65 19.12 -13.09
CA ALA A 107 -13.02 19.44 -12.70
C ALA A 107 -13.49 20.76 -13.32
N ASN A 108 -12.65 21.79 -13.30
CA ASN A 108 -12.96 23.11 -13.87
C ASN A 108 -13.02 23.11 -15.42
N ARG A 109 -12.44 22.10 -16.07
CA ARG A 109 -12.58 21.88 -17.53
C ARG A 109 -13.87 21.16 -17.93
N ARG A 110 -14.69 20.68 -16.98
CA ARG A 110 -16.00 20.05 -17.28
C ARG A 110 -17.11 21.07 -17.54
N LYS A 111 -16.82 22.18 -18.21
CA LYS A 111 -17.86 22.93 -18.91
C LYS A 111 -18.16 22.14 -20.19
N SER A 112 -19.38 21.61 -20.26
CA SER A 112 -20.03 20.88 -21.36
C SER A 112 -19.12 20.45 -22.52
N HIS A 113 -18.86 19.14 -22.62
CA HIS A 113 -18.43 18.57 -23.90
C HIS A 113 -19.61 18.58 -24.86
N THR A 114 -19.73 19.62 -25.68
CA THR A 114 -20.28 19.46 -27.03
C THR A 114 -19.21 18.75 -27.84
N LEU A 115 -19.54 17.59 -28.41
CA LEU A 115 -18.66 16.82 -29.29
C LEU A 115 -18.26 17.69 -30.48
N GLN A 116 -17.00 18.11 -30.55
CA GLN A 116 -16.35 18.40 -31.82
C GLN A 116 -14.93 17.86 -31.81
N SER A 117 -14.72 16.86 -32.66
CA SER A 117 -13.43 16.29 -32.99
C SER A 117 -12.57 17.32 -33.74
N LYS A 118 -11.44 17.72 -33.16
CA LYS A 118 -10.29 18.21 -33.93
C LYS A 118 -9.00 17.64 -33.33
N SER A 119 -8.24 16.98 -34.21
CA SER A 119 -6.91 16.43 -33.99
C SER A 119 -5.90 17.53 -33.67
N ILE A 120 -5.23 17.44 -32.54
CA ILE A 120 -4.01 18.22 -32.25
C ILE A 120 -2.97 17.20 -31.78
N GLN A 121 -1.92 17.01 -32.58
CA GLN A 121 -0.73 16.25 -32.19
C GLN A 121 -0.01 17.03 -31.07
N SER A 122 0.00 16.51 -29.85
CA SER A 122 0.98 16.90 -28.82
C SER A 122 1.88 15.70 -28.51
N GLN A 123 3.19 15.92 -28.62
CA GLN A 123 4.22 14.94 -28.27
C GLN A 123 4.26 14.73 -26.75
N ASP A 124 3.89 13.55 -26.28
CA ASP A 124 4.01 13.15 -24.87
C ASP A 124 5.30 12.33 -24.65
N PRO A 125 6.19 12.70 -23.69
CA PRO A 125 7.44 11.98 -23.43
C PRO A 125 7.32 10.71 -22.58
N TRP A 126 6.11 10.27 -22.23
CA TRP A 126 5.91 9.15 -21.29
C TRP A 126 5.12 8.04 -21.97
N ARG A 127 5.76 7.44 -22.98
CA ARG A 127 5.48 6.05 -23.37
C ARG A 127 6.11 5.19 -22.30
N ASP A 128 5.26 4.51 -21.55
CA ASP A 128 5.49 3.27 -20.81
C ASP A 128 4.63 3.35 -19.56
N PHE A 129 3.50 2.65 -19.56
CA PHE A 129 2.91 1.92 -18.43
C PHE A 129 1.54 1.44 -18.89
N THR A 130 1.61 0.27 -19.52
CA THR A 130 0.66 -0.84 -19.56
C THR A 130 -0.73 -0.55 -18.98
N TRP A 131 -1.71 -0.62 -19.87
CA TRP A 131 -3.14 -0.69 -19.60
C TRP A 131 -3.47 -1.68 -18.48
N ILE A 132 -4.04 -1.22 -17.38
CA ILE A 132 -4.86 -2.09 -16.53
C ILE A 132 -6.30 -1.96 -17.03
N CYS A 133 -6.68 -2.90 -17.90
CA CYS A 133 -8.07 -3.12 -18.25
C CYS A 133 -8.83 -3.56 -16.98
N LEU A 134 -9.78 -2.74 -16.56
CA LEU A 134 -10.86 -3.16 -15.68
C LEU A 134 -11.82 -3.99 -16.55
N VAL A 135 -11.67 -5.32 -16.51
CA VAL A 135 -12.68 -6.24 -17.03
C VAL A 135 -13.56 -6.68 -15.85
N ARG A 136 -14.86 -6.69 -16.12
CA ARG A 136 -15.98 -6.99 -15.22
C ARG A 136 -15.80 -8.29 -14.44
#